data_AF-V4AQ98-F1
#
_entry.id   AF-V4AQ98-F1
#
_cell.length_a   1.000
_cell.length_b   1.000
_cell.length_c   1.000
_cell.angle_alpha   90.00
_cell.angle_beta   90.00
_cell.angle_gamma   90.00
#
_symmetry.space_group_name_H-M   'P 1'
#
loop_
_entity.id
_entity.type
_entity.pdbx_description
1 polymer ?
#
loop_
_entity_poly.entity_id
_entity_poly.type
_entity_poly.pdbx_seq_one_letter_code
_entity_poly.pdbx_strand_id
1 'polypeptide(L)'
;NGFLSDSFYLERGCRQGDPLSPYIFILCAEILATLMRNSKDVKGVTIDNEENKLSQYANDTTFILDGSPESIKATLTILDFFAEISGLRINYSKTKAIRIGAKNFSQEVYHHDKWKQSWGSTNFDFLGFRFTLELDSISKINFDSVCNSINSLLNQWSIRYLTPIGKINVLKSLIIPKLTHLFISLPNPEPTLINLLNTKFFKFIWNNKPEKNNLTKMEV
;
A
#
# COMPACT_ATOMS: atom_id res chain seq x y z
N ASN A 1 -13.57 19.71 -21.10
CA ASN A 1 -13.00 19.42 -22.44
C ASN A 1 -13.96 18.51 -23.17
N GLY A 2 -14.87 19.08 -23.98
CA GLY A 2 -16.06 18.41 -24.52
C GLY A 2 -16.08 18.26 -26.03
N PHE A 3 -14.91 18.06 -26.65
CA PHE A 3 -14.81 17.76 -28.08
C PHE A 3 -14.39 16.29 -28.26
N LEU A 4 -15.09 15.58 -29.14
CA LEU A 4 -14.77 14.21 -29.52
C LEU A 4 -13.53 14.26 -30.43
N SER A 5 -12.50 13.46 -30.13
CA SER A 5 -11.37 13.29 -31.04
C SER A 5 -11.75 12.37 -32.19
N ASP A 6 -10.98 12.41 -33.28
CA ASP A 6 -11.08 11.43 -34.35
C ASP A 6 -10.78 10.01 -33.83
N SER A 7 -11.36 9.00 -34.47
CA SER A 7 -11.14 7.60 -34.13
C SER A 7 -9.73 7.17 -34.51
N PHE A 8 -9.09 6.38 -33.64
CA PHE A 8 -7.79 5.75 -33.90
C PHE A 8 -7.83 4.27 -33.51
N TYR A 9 -6.96 3.46 -34.11
CA TYR A 9 -6.83 2.05 -33.76
C TYR A 9 -5.96 1.89 -32.51
N LEU A 10 -6.43 1.08 -31.57
CA LEU A 10 -5.67 0.71 -30.38
C LEU A 10 -4.71 -0.45 -30.73
N GLU A 11 -3.42 -0.16 -30.80
CA GLU A 11 -2.39 -1.19 -31.04
C GLU A 11 -1.99 -1.95 -29.77
N ARG A 12 -2.08 -1.28 -28.61
CA ARG A 12 -1.67 -1.83 -27.31
C ARG A 12 -2.56 -1.30 -26.19
N GLY A 13 -2.65 -2.09 -25.12
CA GLY A 13 -3.38 -1.73 -23.90
C GLY A 13 -4.81 -2.23 -23.87
N CYS A 14 -5.36 -2.32 -22.66
CA CYS A 14 -6.75 -2.68 -22.43
C CYS A 14 -7.54 -1.45 -22.00
N ARG A 15 -8.84 -1.41 -22.32
CA ARG A 15 -9.68 -0.25 -22.01
C ARG A 15 -9.86 -0.10 -20.50
N GLN A 16 -9.59 1.11 -19.98
CA GLN A 16 -9.85 1.40 -18.57
C GLN A 16 -11.37 1.41 -18.31
N GLY A 17 -11.80 0.69 -17.27
CA GLY A 17 -13.22 0.52 -16.94
C GLY A 17 -13.91 -0.65 -17.66
N ASP A 18 -13.19 -1.37 -18.53
CA ASP A 18 -13.67 -2.67 -19.04
C ASP A 18 -13.48 -3.74 -17.95
N PRO A 19 -14.54 -4.48 -17.57
CA PRO A 19 -14.47 -5.51 -16.53
C PRO A 19 -13.52 -6.68 -16.85
N LEU A 20 -13.16 -6.91 -18.12
CA LEU A 20 -12.26 -7.99 -18.52
C LEU A 20 -10.78 -7.61 -18.42
N SER A 21 -10.45 -6.32 -18.59
CA SER A 21 -9.08 -5.81 -18.59
C SER A 21 -8.23 -6.27 -17.38
N PRO A 22 -8.75 -6.26 -16.13
CA PRO A 22 -7.98 -6.71 -14.97
C PRO A 22 -7.60 -8.19 -15.02
N TYR A 23 -8.49 -9.04 -15.52
CA TYR A 23 -8.24 -10.49 -15.62
C TYR A 23 -7.18 -10.80 -16.66
N ILE A 24 -7.24 -10.13 -17.82
CA ILE A 24 -6.22 -10.25 -18.87
C ILE A 24 -4.86 -9.82 -18.29
N PHE A 25 -4.83 -8.72 -17.55
CA PHE A 25 -3.60 -8.26 -16.90
C PHE A 25 -3.05 -9.30 -15.90
N ILE A 26 -3.91 -9.90 -15.08
CA ILE A 26 -3.51 -10.94 -14.12
C ILE A 26 -2.93 -12.15 -14.85
N LEU A 27 -3.53 -12.60 -15.97
CA LEU A 27 -2.99 -13.70 -16.77
C LEU A 27 -1.59 -13.36 -17.32
N CYS A 28 -1.36 -12.13 -17.77
CA CYS A 28 -0.03 -11.68 -18.18
C CYS A 28 0.96 -11.64 -17.01
N ALA A 29 0.54 -11.15 -15.84
CA ALA A 29 1.39 -11.09 -14.64
C ALA A 29 1.77 -12.48 -14.11
N GLU A 30 0.89 -13.47 -14.27
CA GLU A 30 1.13 -14.86 -13.86
C GLU A 30 2.27 -15.53 -14.65
N ILE A 31 2.51 -15.10 -15.89
CA ILE A 31 3.68 -15.55 -16.68
C ILE A 31 4.97 -15.15 -15.95
N LEU A 32 5.07 -13.90 -15.49
CA LEU A 32 6.21 -13.44 -14.70
C LEU A 32 6.34 -14.22 -13.39
N ALA A 33 5.22 -14.45 -12.69
CA ALA A 33 5.21 -15.23 -11.46
C ALA A 33 5.72 -16.66 -11.67
N THR A 34 5.31 -17.29 -12.76
CA THR A 34 5.73 -18.64 -13.14
C THR A 34 7.22 -18.69 -13.46
N LEU A 35 7.75 -17.73 -14.23
CA LEU A 35 9.19 -17.62 -14.53
C LEU A 35 10.01 -17.48 -13.25
N MET A 36 9.55 -16.65 -12.30
CA MET A 36 10.23 -16.43 -11.02
C MET A 36 10.21 -17.68 -10.13
N ARG A 37 9.04 -18.33 -9.96
CA ARG A 37 8.92 -19.53 -9.12
C ARG A 37 9.77 -20.69 -9.64
N ASN A 38 9.78 -20.91 -10.95
CA ASN A 38 10.49 -22.02 -11.58
C ASN A 38 12.00 -21.79 -11.74
N SER A 39 12.48 -20.55 -11.58
CA SER A 39 13.91 -20.25 -11.68
C SER A 39 14.67 -20.77 -10.45
N LYS A 40 15.70 -21.60 -10.69
CA LYS A 40 16.62 -22.09 -9.65
C LYS A 40 17.68 -21.06 -9.26
N ASP A 41 17.96 -20.12 -10.15
CA ASP A 41 18.97 -19.07 -9.95
C ASP A 41 18.42 -17.90 -9.13
N VAL A 42 17.09 -17.77 -9.06
CA VAL A 42 16.42 -16.83 -8.16
C VAL A 42 16.15 -17.52 -6.83
N LYS A 43 16.81 -17.05 -5.78
CA LYS A 43 16.54 -17.46 -4.40
C LYS A 43 15.74 -16.39 -3.66
N GLY A 44 14.67 -16.83 -3.03
CA GLY A 44 13.76 -16.00 -2.24
C GLY A 44 14.11 -16.00 -0.75
N VAL A 45 13.13 -15.59 0.06
CA VAL A 45 13.20 -15.69 1.52
C VAL A 45 12.29 -16.82 1.98
N THR A 46 12.82 -17.75 2.77
CA THR A 46 12.04 -18.87 3.32
C THR A 46 11.37 -18.46 4.63
N ILE A 47 10.06 -18.62 4.71
CA ILE A 47 9.24 -18.42 5.90
C ILE A 47 8.37 -19.68 6.05
N ASP A 48 8.36 -20.30 7.23
CA ASP A 48 7.56 -21.50 7.51
C ASP A 48 7.71 -22.62 6.46
N ASN A 49 8.95 -22.88 6.04
CA ASN A 49 9.33 -23.84 4.98
C ASN A 49 8.83 -23.51 3.56
N GLU A 50 8.27 -22.32 3.34
CA GLU A 50 7.88 -21.85 2.01
C GLU A 50 8.82 -20.74 1.51
N GLU A 51 9.41 -20.94 0.33
CA GLU A 51 10.27 -19.95 -0.30
C GLU A 51 9.44 -18.90 -1.04
N ASN A 52 9.49 -17.66 -0.56
CA ASN A 52 8.78 -16.53 -1.13
C ASN A 52 9.72 -15.73 -2.05
N LYS A 53 9.45 -15.74 -3.36
CA LYS A 53 10.25 -15.02 -4.37
C LYS A 53 9.61 -13.72 -4.88
N LEU A 54 8.28 -13.65 -4.85
CA LEU A 54 7.53 -12.48 -5.29
C LEU A 54 6.16 -12.39 -4.61
N SER A 55 5.60 -11.19 -4.59
CA SER A 55 4.21 -10.89 -4.25
C SER A 55 3.66 -9.90 -5.27
N GLN A 56 2.41 -10.10 -5.70
CA GLN A 56 1.78 -9.31 -6.75
C GLN A 56 0.37 -8.90 -6.35
N TYR A 57 0.04 -7.63 -6.58
CA TYR A 57 -1.30 -7.08 -6.44
C TYR A 57 -1.61 -6.16 -7.61
N ALA A 58 -2.43 -6.66 -8.55
CA ALA A 58 -2.60 -6.02 -9.85
C ALA A 58 -1.24 -5.65 -10.46
N ASN A 59 -1.01 -4.38 -10.82
CA ASN A 59 0.22 -3.91 -11.43
C ASN A 59 1.40 -3.73 -10.46
N ASP A 60 1.17 -3.81 -9.15
CA ASP A 60 2.24 -3.66 -8.16
C ASP A 60 2.87 -5.03 -7.90
N THR A 61 4.17 -5.14 -8.19
CA THR A 61 4.95 -6.36 -8.00
C THR A 61 6.13 -6.08 -7.08
N THR A 62 6.28 -6.92 -6.06
CA THR A 62 7.39 -6.90 -5.11
C THR A 62 8.17 -8.20 -5.23
N PHE A 63 9.47 -8.09 -5.45
CA PHE A 63 10.39 -9.23 -5.42
C PHE A 63 10.97 -9.38 -4.02
N ILE A 64 10.99 -10.61 -3.53
CA ILE A 64 11.50 -10.97 -2.21
C ILE A 64 12.68 -11.90 -2.47
N LEU A 65 13.89 -11.43 -2.25
CA LEU A 65 15.13 -12.12 -2.64
C LEU A 65 16.04 -12.29 -1.42
N ASP A 66 16.88 -13.33 -1.44
CA ASP A 66 17.92 -13.57 -0.42
C ASP A 66 19.01 -12.47 -0.41
N GLY A 67 19.03 -11.61 -1.42
CA GLY A 67 19.95 -10.50 -1.56
C GLY A 67 21.32 -10.90 -2.12
N SER A 68 21.49 -12.12 -2.62
CA SER A 68 22.71 -12.53 -3.33
C SER A 68 22.81 -11.81 -4.70
N PRO A 69 24.03 -11.46 -5.13
CA PRO A 69 24.27 -10.89 -6.46
C PRO A 69 23.64 -11.73 -7.59
N GLU A 70 23.72 -13.05 -7.46
CA GLU A 70 23.26 -14.03 -8.43
C GLU A 70 21.73 -14.00 -8.56
N SER A 71 21.01 -14.04 -7.42
CA SER A 71 19.54 -13.94 -7.40
C SER A 71 19.05 -12.63 -7.99
N ILE A 72 19.72 -11.52 -7.65
CA ILE A 72 19.35 -10.20 -8.18
C ILE A 72 19.58 -10.18 -9.69
N LYS A 73 20.75 -10.59 -10.17
CA LYS A 73 21.05 -10.64 -11.61
C LYS A 73 20.05 -11.52 -12.37
N ALA A 74 19.75 -12.72 -11.86
CA ALA A 74 18.78 -13.63 -12.46
C ALA A 74 17.37 -13.01 -12.52
N THR A 75 16.94 -12.33 -11.46
CA THR A 75 15.66 -11.62 -11.43
C THR A 75 15.58 -10.52 -12.49
N LEU A 76 16.66 -9.74 -12.64
CA LEU A 76 16.73 -8.67 -13.65
C LEU A 76 16.71 -9.26 -15.07
N THR A 77 17.40 -10.36 -15.33
CA THR A 77 17.33 -11.06 -16.62
C THR A 77 15.92 -11.56 -16.95
N ILE A 78 15.21 -12.15 -15.97
CA ILE A 78 13.84 -12.65 -16.16
C ILE A 78 12.88 -11.49 -16.50
N LEU A 79 13.02 -10.37 -15.78
CA LEU A 79 12.20 -9.20 -16.01
C LEU A 79 12.45 -8.58 -17.40
N ASP A 80 13.69 -8.66 -17.92
CA ASP A 80 14.07 -8.17 -19.25
C ASP A 80 13.37 -9.00 -20.33
N PHE A 81 13.45 -10.32 -20.18
CA PHE A 81 12.75 -11.27 -21.04
C PHE A 81 11.23 -11.05 -20.98
N PHE A 82 10.67 -10.90 -19.78
CA PHE A 82 9.24 -10.64 -19.58
C PHE A 82 8.81 -9.32 -20.24
N ALA A 83 9.60 -8.26 -20.11
CA ALA A 83 9.33 -6.97 -20.74
C ALA A 83 9.36 -7.06 -22.28
N GLU A 84 10.20 -7.92 -22.85
CA GLU A 84 10.29 -8.15 -24.29
C GLU A 84 9.05 -8.86 -24.84
N ILE A 85 8.58 -9.90 -24.16
CA ILE A 85 7.41 -10.68 -24.61
C ILE A 85 6.06 -10.01 -24.29
N SER A 86 5.95 -9.30 -23.17
CA SER A 86 4.67 -8.70 -22.73
C SER A 86 4.47 -7.27 -23.24
N GLY A 87 5.55 -6.60 -23.64
CA GLY A 87 5.54 -5.15 -23.91
C GLY A 87 5.38 -4.28 -22.66
N LEU A 88 5.28 -4.86 -21.46
CA LEU A 88 5.27 -4.12 -20.21
C LEU A 88 6.66 -3.53 -19.92
N ARG A 89 6.68 -2.43 -19.17
CA ARG A 89 7.91 -1.70 -18.81
C ARG A 89 7.92 -1.40 -17.33
N ILE A 90 9.09 -1.55 -16.71
CA ILE A 90 9.32 -1.18 -15.32
C ILE A 90 9.25 0.35 -15.19
N ASN A 91 8.58 0.82 -14.15
CA ASN A 91 8.57 2.24 -13.81
C ASN A 91 9.74 2.57 -12.87
N TYR A 92 10.86 2.99 -13.44
CA TYR A 92 12.11 3.22 -12.70
C TYR A 92 12.00 4.27 -11.59
N SER A 93 11.19 5.32 -11.77
CA SER A 93 11.05 6.35 -10.74
C SER A 93 10.27 5.86 -9.51
N LYS A 94 9.51 4.76 -9.67
CA LYS A 94 8.75 4.15 -8.59
C LYS A 94 9.42 2.90 -8.01
N THR A 95 10.22 2.18 -8.80
CA THR A 95 10.91 0.97 -8.36
C THR A 95 12.06 1.29 -7.40
N LYS A 96 12.05 0.65 -6.23
CA LYS A 96 13.06 0.81 -5.19
C LYS A 96 13.62 -0.55 -4.78
N ALA A 97 14.93 -0.61 -4.55
CA ALA A 97 15.58 -1.76 -3.96
C ALA A 97 15.83 -1.49 -2.47
N ILE A 98 15.32 -2.38 -1.62
CA ILE A 98 15.26 -2.20 -0.18
C ILE A 98 15.99 -3.36 0.47
N ARG A 99 16.93 -3.04 1.34
CA ARG A 99 17.71 -4.04 2.07
C ARG A 99 17.07 -4.22 3.44
N ILE A 100 16.72 -5.45 3.79
CA ILE A 100 16.12 -5.80 5.08
C ILE A 100 17.01 -6.81 5.81
N GLY A 101 16.79 -6.95 7.13
CA GLY A 101 17.51 -7.93 7.95
C GLY A 101 19.03 -7.71 7.98
N ALA A 102 19.80 -8.79 7.85
CA ALA A 102 21.26 -8.76 7.95
C ALA A 102 21.96 -7.86 6.92
N LYS A 103 21.31 -7.59 5.78
CA LYS A 103 21.87 -6.72 4.72
C LYS A 103 21.51 -5.24 4.87
N ASN A 104 20.80 -4.83 5.93
CA ASN A 104 20.31 -3.47 6.10
C ASN A 104 21.43 -2.39 5.98
N PHE A 105 22.60 -2.66 6.56
CA PHE A 105 23.76 -1.76 6.52
C PHE A 105 24.74 -2.02 5.36
N SER A 106 24.42 -2.97 4.48
CA SER A 106 25.26 -3.24 3.31
C SER A 106 25.23 -2.04 2.36
N GLN A 107 26.38 -1.72 1.78
CA GLN A 107 26.52 -0.71 0.71
C GLN A 107 26.55 -1.35 -0.69
N GLU A 108 26.43 -2.68 -0.79
CA GLU A 108 26.48 -3.41 -2.06
C GLU A 108 25.34 -3.00 -2.98
N VAL A 109 25.68 -2.39 -4.11
CA VAL A 109 24.73 -1.99 -5.13
C VAL A 109 24.89 -2.92 -6.33
N TYR A 110 23.78 -3.53 -6.73
CA TYR A 110 23.74 -4.36 -7.93
C TYR A 110 23.02 -3.58 -9.02
N HIS A 111 23.72 -3.40 -10.13
CA HIS A 111 23.20 -2.77 -11.33
C HIS A 111 23.16 -3.81 -12.45
N HIS A 112 22.08 -3.75 -13.24
CA HIS A 112 22.04 -4.44 -14.52
C HIS A 112 22.46 -3.46 -15.61
N ASP A 113 23.05 -3.93 -16.69
CA ASP A 113 23.54 -3.08 -17.80
C ASP A 113 22.44 -2.15 -18.33
N LYS A 114 21.19 -2.60 -18.28
CA LYS A 114 20.02 -1.82 -18.70
C LYS A 114 19.39 -1.01 -17.58
N TRP A 115 19.49 -1.42 -16.32
CA TRP A 115 18.65 -0.88 -15.24
C TRP A 115 19.46 -0.42 -14.02
N LYS A 116 19.20 0.83 -13.62
CA LYS A 116 19.76 1.44 -12.41
C LYS A 116 18.67 1.55 -11.34
N GLN A 117 18.62 0.59 -10.42
CA GLN A 117 17.71 0.65 -9.27
C GLN A 117 18.17 1.72 -8.28
N SER A 118 17.21 2.42 -7.68
CA SER A 118 17.47 3.25 -6.50
C SER A 118 17.64 2.34 -5.28
N TRP A 119 18.84 2.33 -4.71
CA TRP A 119 19.17 1.58 -3.50
C TRP A 119 19.18 2.49 -2.27
N GLY A 120 19.00 1.91 -1.08
CA GLY A 120 19.17 2.62 0.18
C GLY A 120 17.94 3.38 0.67
N SER A 121 16.77 3.16 0.06
CA SER A 121 15.52 3.66 0.63
C SER A 121 15.22 2.91 1.92
N THR A 122 15.15 3.62 3.03
CA THR A 122 14.79 3.06 4.35
C THR A 122 13.28 3.02 4.57
N ASN A 123 12.53 3.80 3.78
CA ASN A 123 11.09 3.90 3.84
C ASN A 123 10.48 3.57 2.48
N PHE A 124 9.35 2.85 2.48
CA PHE A 124 8.63 2.51 1.25
C PHE A 124 7.14 2.34 1.51
N ASP A 125 6.36 2.50 0.45
CA ASP A 125 4.91 2.33 0.51
C ASP A 125 4.54 1.01 -0.18
N PHE A 126 3.72 0.19 0.48
CA PHE A 126 3.25 -1.09 -0.04
C PHE A 126 1.78 -1.28 0.36
N LEU A 127 0.91 -1.44 -0.65
CA LEU A 127 -0.54 -1.62 -0.48
C LEU A 127 -1.21 -0.58 0.44
N GLY A 128 -0.74 0.66 0.42
CA GLY A 128 -1.29 1.75 1.24
C GLY A 128 -0.71 1.85 2.66
N PHE A 129 0.29 1.03 3.00
CA PHE A 129 1.05 1.13 4.24
C PHE A 129 2.45 1.69 3.98
N ARG A 130 2.92 2.55 4.88
CA ARG A 130 4.31 2.98 4.90
C ARG A 130 5.12 2.07 5.80
N PHE A 131 6.10 1.38 5.22
CA PHE A 131 7.05 0.54 5.91
C PHE A 131 8.36 1.30 6.13
N THR A 132 9.04 0.96 7.22
CA THR A 132 10.38 1.40 7.56
C THR A 132 11.20 0.19 7.97
N LEU A 133 12.53 0.37 8.08
CA LEU A 133 13.42 -0.68 8.58
C LEU A 133 13.33 -0.90 10.09
N GLU A 134 12.75 0.07 10.81
CA GLU A 134 12.52 0.01 12.25
C GLU A 134 11.10 -0.49 12.49
N LEU A 135 10.96 -1.79 12.77
CA LEU A 135 9.67 -2.48 12.84
C LEU A 135 8.69 -1.83 13.81
N ASP A 136 9.18 -1.38 14.97
CA ASP A 136 8.36 -0.77 16.03
C ASP A 136 7.74 0.58 15.59
N SER A 137 8.38 1.27 14.63
CA SER A 137 7.91 2.55 14.11
C SER A 137 6.81 2.41 13.04
N ILE A 138 6.64 1.22 12.43
CA ILE A 138 5.69 1.01 11.32
C ILE A 138 4.26 1.32 11.75
N SER A 139 3.81 0.76 12.88
CA SER A 139 2.44 0.98 13.37
C SER A 139 2.18 2.46 13.62
N LYS A 140 3.10 3.12 14.34
CA LYS A 140 2.97 4.53 14.70
C LYS A 140 2.87 5.44 13.46
N ILE A 141 3.77 5.27 12.48
CA ILE A 141 3.80 6.10 11.27
C ILE A 141 2.49 6.00 10.49
N ASN A 142 1.93 4.79 10.36
CA ASN A 142 0.67 4.58 9.63
C ASN A 142 -0.53 5.14 10.39
N PHE A 143 -0.61 4.90 11.70
CA PHE A 143 -1.69 5.44 12.52
C PHE A 143 -1.67 6.97 12.60
N ASP A 144 -0.49 7.59 12.74
CA ASP A 144 -0.34 9.05 12.78
C ASP A 144 -0.79 9.69 11.47
N SER A 145 -0.44 9.09 10.33
CA SER A 145 -0.85 9.57 9.00
C SER A 145 -2.38 9.56 8.84
N VAL A 146 -3.03 8.45 9.20
CA VAL A 146 -4.50 8.34 9.14
C VAL A 146 -5.16 9.28 10.16
N CYS A 147 -4.61 9.42 11.37
CA CYS A 147 -5.13 10.37 12.36
C CYS A 147 -5.07 11.82 11.86
N ASN A 148 -4.02 12.21 11.14
CA ASN A 148 -3.93 13.51 10.50
C ASN A 148 -5.01 13.70 9.43
N SER A 149 -5.24 12.70 8.59
CA SER A 149 -6.34 12.71 7.60
C SER A 149 -7.71 12.82 8.29
N ILE A 150 -7.94 12.08 9.37
CA ILE A 150 -9.18 12.13 10.16
C ILE A 150 -9.37 13.51 10.78
N ASN A 151 -8.32 14.10 11.35
CA ASN A 151 -8.39 15.45 11.93
C ASN A 151 -8.78 16.49 10.87
N SER A 152 -8.18 16.41 9.68
CA SER A 152 -8.53 17.29 8.57
C SER A 152 -10.01 17.15 8.18
N LEU A 153 -10.52 15.93 8.09
CA LEU A 153 -11.93 15.67 7.78
C LEU A 153 -12.86 16.16 8.89
N LEU A 154 -12.56 15.88 10.15
CA LEU A 154 -13.35 16.37 11.27
C LEU A 154 -13.45 17.90 11.25
N ASN A 155 -12.34 18.60 10.95
CA ASN A 155 -12.32 20.06 10.84
C ASN A 155 -13.12 20.56 9.63
N GLN A 156 -13.05 19.90 8.48
CA GLN A 156 -13.84 20.27 7.30
C GLN A 156 -15.34 20.08 7.54
N TRP A 157 -15.72 19.00 8.21
CA TRP A 157 -17.12 18.68 8.49
C TRP A 157 -17.68 19.42 9.69
N SER A 158 -16.85 19.91 10.61
CA SER A 158 -17.31 20.71 11.76
C SER A 158 -17.80 22.10 11.38
N ILE A 159 -17.30 22.65 10.26
CA ILE A 159 -17.76 23.93 9.70
C ILE A 159 -19.20 23.82 9.17
N ARG A 160 -19.66 22.61 8.84
CA ARG A 160 -21.01 22.38 8.31
C ARG A 160 -22.03 22.31 9.46
N TYR A 161 -23.18 22.96 9.28
CA TYR A 161 -24.30 22.88 10.22
C TYR A 161 -25.00 21.53 10.12
N LEU A 162 -24.46 20.54 10.83
CA LEU A 162 -25.02 19.19 10.91
C LEU A 162 -25.74 18.95 12.23
N THR A 163 -26.85 18.19 12.15
CA THR A 163 -27.49 17.62 13.34
C THR A 163 -26.58 16.56 13.99
N PRO A 164 -26.79 16.19 15.27
CA PRO A 164 -26.03 15.11 15.90
C PRO A 164 -26.09 13.79 15.11
N ILE A 165 -27.25 13.44 14.57
CA ILE A 165 -27.44 12.25 13.72
C ILE A 165 -26.61 12.38 12.42
N GLY A 166 -26.64 13.55 11.78
CA GLY A 166 -25.83 13.80 10.58
C GLY A 166 -24.33 13.63 10.85
N LYS A 167 -23.85 14.09 12.02
CA LYS A 167 -22.44 13.90 12.42
C LYS A 167 -22.08 12.45 12.71
N ILE A 168 -22.97 11.71 13.37
CA ILE A 168 -22.79 10.27 13.56
C ILE A 168 -22.70 9.56 12.21
N ASN A 169 -23.55 9.94 11.25
CA ASN A 169 -23.50 9.39 9.89
C ASN A 169 -22.17 9.71 9.18
N VAL A 170 -21.65 10.93 9.31
CA VAL A 170 -20.30 11.28 8.79
C VAL A 170 -19.23 10.40 9.42
N LEU A 171 -19.27 10.21 10.74
CA LEU A 171 -18.31 9.36 11.44
C LEU A 171 -18.35 7.91 10.90
N LYS A 172 -19.54 7.33 10.83
CA LYS A 172 -19.75 5.93 10.41
C LYS A 172 -19.42 5.69 8.94
N SER A 173 -19.82 6.60 8.05
CA SER A 173 -19.71 6.40 6.59
C SER A 173 -18.39 6.84 6.00
N LEU A 174 -17.68 7.78 6.64
CA LEU A 174 -16.49 8.41 6.05
C LEU A 174 -15.23 8.26 6.91
N ILE A 175 -15.35 8.41 8.23
CA ILE A 175 -14.18 8.50 9.12
C ILE A 175 -13.74 7.13 9.60
N ILE A 176 -14.64 6.34 10.17
CA ILE A 176 -14.34 4.99 10.68
C ILE A 176 -13.77 4.07 9.58
N PRO A 177 -14.31 4.05 8.34
CA PRO A 177 -13.77 3.20 7.28
C PRO A 177 -12.28 3.45 6.96
N LYS A 178 -11.75 4.65 7.25
CA LYS A 178 -10.33 4.95 7.08
C LYS A 178 -9.42 4.20 8.07
N LEU A 179 -9.95 3.81 9.22
CA LEU A 179 -9.22 3.03 10.23
C LEU A 179 -9.30 1.54 9.98
N THR A 180 -10.37 1.06 9.33
CA THR A 180 -10.63 -0.37 9.09
C THR A 180 -9.45 -1.06 8.42
N HIS A 181 -8.89 -0.44 7.38
CA HIS A 181 -7.74 -1.02 6.67
C HIS A 181 -6.50 -1.16 7.56
N LEU A 182 -6.24 -0.19 8.45
CA LEU A 182 -5.11 -0.29 9.39
C LEU A 182 -5.35 -1.36 10.45
N PHE A 183 -6.54 -1.44 11.03
CA PHE A 183 -6.86 -2.39 12.10
C PHE A 183 -6.86 -3.85 11.65
N ILE A 184 -7.13 -4.12 10.38
CA ILE A 184 -7.09 -5.48 9.84
C ILE A 184 -5.64 -5.93 9.57
N SER A 185 -4.78 -5.00 9.15
CA SER A 185 -3.45 -5.36 8.61
C SER A 185 -2.28 -5.10 9.56
N LEU A 186 -2.44 -4.24 10.57
CA LEU A 186 -1.39 -3.90 11.53
C LEU A 186 -1.75 -4.41 12.94
N PRO A 187 -0.74 -4.55 13.82
CA PRO A 187 -1.00 -4.81 15.24
C PRO A 187 -1.96 -3.79 15.83
N ASN A 188 -2.73 -4.22 16.83
CA ASN A 188 -3.69 -3.37 17.51
C ASN A 188 -3.00 -2.10 18.05
N PRO A 189 -3.60 -0.92 17.84
CA PRO A 189 -3.03 0.32 18.35
C PRO A 189 -3.03 0.35 19.88
N GLU A 190 -2.12 1.15 20.44
CA GLU A 190 -2.09 1.44 21.86
C GLU A 190 -3.46 1.97 22.37
N PRO A 191 -3.91 1.57 23.57
CA PRO A 191 -5.18 2.03 24.13
C PRO A 191 -5.29 3.57 24.22
N THR A 192 -4.15 4.24 24.40
CA THR A 192 -4.04 5.71 24.41
C THR A 192 -4.52 6.34 23.12
N LEU A 193 -4.22 5.73 21.97
CA LEU A 193 -4.66 6.21 20.66
C LEU A 193 -6.17 6.03 20.49
N ILE A 194 -6.71 4.90 20.93
CA ILE A 194 -8.16 4.63 20.89
C ILE A 194 -8.91 5.67 21.72
N ASN A 195 -8.43 5.94 22.95
CA ASN A 195 -9.03 6.95 23.82
C ASN A 195 -8.94 8.37 23.23
N LEU A 196 -7.84 8.70 22.55
CA LEU A 196 -7.70 9.97 21.84
C LEU A 196 -8.72 10.11 20.70
N LEU A 197 -8.90 9.06 19.89
CA LEU A 197 -9.88 9.04 18.81
C LEU A 197 -11.32 9.15 19.35
N ASN A 198 -11.67 8.39 20.38
CA ASN A 198 -12.97 8.47 21.05
C ASN A 198 -13.26 9.90 21.54
N THR A 199 -12.27 10.53 22.20
CA THR A 199 -12.39 11.91 22.66
C THR A 199 -12.63 12.88 21.50
N LYS A 200 -11.93 12.71 20.37
CA LYS A 200 -12.10 13.54 19.17
C LYS A 200 -13.48 13.36 18.55
N PHE A 201 -13.96 12.12 18.42
CA PHE A 201 -15.27 11.82 17.86
C PHE A 201 -16.39 12.38 18.74
N PHE A 202 -16.26 12.23 20.07
CA PHE A 202 -17.20 12.80 21.03
C PHE A 202 -17.27 14.34 20.89
N LYS A 203 -16.12 15.00 20.89
CA LYS A 203 -16.01 16.46 20.71
C LYS A 203 -16.64 16.93 19.40
N PHE A 204 -16.43 16.17 18.32
CA PHE A 204 -17.03 16.47 17.02
C PHE A 204 -18.56 16.39 17.05
N ILE A 205 -19.13 15.31 17.59
CA ILE A 205 -20.60 15.14 17.71
C ILE A 205 -21.21 16.31 18.49
N TRP A 206 -20.60 16.66 19.62
CA TRP A 206 -21.17 17.62 20.57
C TRP A 206 -20.69 19.08 20.44
N ASN A 207 -19.93 19.43 19.39
CA ASN A 207 -19.40 20.80 19.19
C ASN A 207 -18.58 21.30 20.39
N ASN A 208 -17.74 20.45 20.98
CA ASN A 208 -16.96 20.78 22.18
C ASN A 208 -17.81 21.22 23.40
N LYS A 209 -19.13 20.99 23.39
CA LYS A 209 -19.95 21.22 24.60
C LYS A 209 -19.54 20.18 25.65
N PRO A 210 -19.34 20.59 26.93
CA PRO A 210 -19.05 19.66 27.99
C PRO A 210 -20.17 18.63 28.11
N GLU A 211 -19.83 17.42 28.57
CA GLU A 211 -20.81 16.41 28.94
C GLU A 211 -21.84 17.04 29.89
N LYS A 212 -23.10 17.13 29.44
CA LYS A 212 -24.20 17.24 30.40
C LYS A 212 -24.33 15.85 31.02
N ASN A 213 -24.20 15.76 32.35
CA ASN A 213 -24.25 14.54 33.19
C ASN A 213 -25.49 13.63 33.05
N ASN A 214 -26.26 13.71 31.96
CA ASN A 214 -27.45 12.92 31.69
C ASN A 214 -27.28 12.05 30.43
N LEU A 215 -26.19 11.28 30.35
CA LEU A 215 -26.14 10.16 29.42
C LEU A 215 -26.73 8.93 30.14
N THR A 216 -28.02 8.72 29.93
CA THR A 216 -28.65 7.41 30.07
C THR A 216 -27.77 6.42 29.31
N LYS A 217 -27.29 5.37 29.99
CA LYS A 217 -26.51 4.28 29.41
C LYS A 217 -27.18 3.85 28.10
N MET A 218 -26.47 3.98 26.98
CA MET A 218 -26.81 3.16 25.81
C MET A 218 -26.39 1.74 26.18
N GLU A 219 -27.36 0.98 26.67
CA GLU A 219 -27.21 -0.45 26.87
C GLU A 219 -26.99 -1.11 25.50
N VAL A 220 -25.98 -1.97 25.47
CA VAL A 220 -25.62 -2.86 24.35
C VAL A 220 -26.63 -3.99 24.28
#